data_AF-A0A1I2TIB0-F1
#
_entry.id   AF-A0A1I2TIB0-F1
#
_cell.length_a   1.000
_cell.length_b   1.000
_cell.length_c   1.000
_cell.angle_alpha   90.00
_cell.angle_beta   90.00
_cell.angle_gamma   90.00
#
_symmetry.space_group_name_H-M   'P 1'
#
loop_
_entity.id
_entity.type
_entity.pdbx_description
1 polymer ?
#
loop_
_entity_poly.entity_id
_entity_poly.type
_entity_poly.pdbx_seq_one_letter_code
_entity_poly.pdbx_strand_id
1 'polypeptide(L)' 'MFQSKTERQNEFEMVAIEELVPEDHLLRKIDQCIDFSFIPEKVRPYYSEDNGRPSLDPLVLFKMMFIGYIYGVR' A
#
# COMPACT_ATOMS: atom_id res chain seq x y z
N MET A 1 39.75 -3.41 35.84
CA MET A 1 39.38 -3.88 34.49
C MET A 1 38.43 -2.87 33.91
N PHE A 2 38.84 -2.15 32.86
CA PHE A 2 37.96 -1.23 32.15
C PHE A 2 37.01 -2.05 31.28
N GLN A 3 35.70 -1.97 31.52
CA GLN A 3 34.72 -2.52 30.59
C GLN A 3 34.62 -1.58 29.40
N SER A 4 35.12 -2.01 28.25
CA SER A 4 34.86 -1.35 26.98
C SER A 4 33.37 -1.51 26.67
N LYS A 5 32.61 -0.41 26.71
CA LYS A 5 31.28 -0.38 26.09
C LYS A 5 31.48 -0.72 24.62
N THR A 6 30.98 -1.88 24.18
CA THR A 6 30.82 -2.17 22.76
C THR A 6 29.94 -1.09 22.17
N GLU A 7 30.52 -0.20 21.38
CA GLU A 7 29.75 0.75 20.59
C GLU A 7 28.85 -0.07 19.66
N ARG A 8 27.54 0.11 19.79
CA ARG A 8 26.56 -0.48 18.87
C ARG A 8 26.74 0.24 17.54
N GLN A 9 27.60 -0.29 16.68
CA GLN A 9 27.74 0.19 15.31
C GLN A 9 26.40 -0.03 14.61
N ASN A 10 25.76 1.04 14.13
CA ASN A 10 24.57 0.88 13.29
C ASN A 10 25.02 0.28 11.96
N GLU A 11 24.56 -0.93 11.65
CA GLU A 11 24.75 -1.57 10.36
C GLU A 11 23.69 -1.10 9.37
N PHE A 12 24.06 -0.92 8.11
CA PHE A 12 23.11 -0.60 7.05
C PHE A 12 22.47 -1.89 6.55
N GLU A 13 21.14 -1.93 6.57
CA GLU A 13 20.35 -3.02 6.01
C GLU A 13 19.58 -2.51 4.80
N MET A 14 19.67 -3.23 3.68
CA MET A 14 18.91 -2.96 2.46
C MET A 14 17.82 -4.02 2.35
N VAL A 15 16.55 -3.61 2.44
CA VAL A 15 15.40 -4.51 2.36
C VAL A 15 14.48 -4.05 1.24
N ALA A 16 14.00 -4.98 0.41
CA ALA A 16 12.95 -4.67 -0.54
C ALA A 16 11.60 -4.65 0.19
N ILE A 17 10.76 -3.64 -0.10
CA ILE A 17 9.41 -3.55 0.52
C ILE A 17 8.59 -4.81 0.24
N GLU A 18 8.79 -5.41 -0.93
CA GLU A 18 8.13 -6.64 -1.34
C GLU A 18 8.47 -7.82 -0.41
N GLU A 19 9.72 -7.91 0.04
CA GLU A 19 10.19 -8.98 0.94
C GLU A 19 9.62 -8.85 2.36
N LEU A 20 9.11 -7.67 2.72
CA LEU A 20 8.48 -7.45 4.03
C LEU A 20 7.07 -8.03 4.12
N VAL A 21 6.44 -8.39 2.99
CA VAL A 21 5.07 -8.92 2.94
C VAL A 21 5.13 -10.43 2.68
N PRO A 22 4.65 -11.28 3.60
CA PRO A 22 4.66 -12.74 3.43
C PRO A 22 4.02 -13.18 2.10
N GLU A 23 4.57 -14.22 1.48
CA GLU A 23 4.08 -14.70 0.17
C GLU A 23 2.64 -15.22 0.22
N ASP A 24 2.22 -15.76 1.36
CA ASP A 24 0.87 -16.30 1.58
C ASP A 24 -0.13 -15.23 2.06
N HIS A 25 0.30 -13.96 2.13
CA HIS A 25 -0.50 -12.86 2.64
C HIS A 25 -1.80 -12.66 1.83
N LEU A 26 -2.89 -12.38 2.54
CA LEU A 26 -4.23 -12.27 1.94
C LEU A 26 -4.29 -11.25 0.79
N LEU A 27 -3.66 -10.08 0.94
CA LEU A 27 -3.69 -9.05 -0.10
C LEU A 27 -2.99 -9.48 -1.39
N ARG A 28 -1.94 -10.33 -1.33
CA ARG A 28 -1.31 -10.91 -2.53
C ARG A 28 -2.29 -11.81 -3.28
N LYS A 29 -3.02 -12.65 -2.55
CA LYS A 29 -4.06 -13.52 -3.13
C LYS A 29 -5.18 -12.71 -3.77
N ILE A 30 -5.60 -11.62 -3.13
CA ILE A 30 -6.65 -10.76 -3.68
C ILE A 30 -6.18 -10.05 -4.96
N ASP A 31 -4.96 -9.51 -4.97
CA ASP A 31 -4.39 -8.84 -6.14
C ASP A 31 -4.24 -9.79 -7.34
N GLN A 32 -3.96 -11.08 -7.10
CA GLN A 32 -3.95 -12.13 -8.13
C GLN A 32 -5.35 -12.49 -8.66
N CYS A 33 -6.39 -12.36 -7.84
CA CYS A 33 -7.75 -12.80 -8.20
C CYS A 33 -8.64 -11.67 -8.73
N ILE A 34 -8.32 -10.41 -8.44
CA ILE A 34 -9.17 -9.27 -8.78
C ILE A 34 -8.35 -8.25 -9.56
N ASP A 35 -8.67 -8.10 -10.85
CA ASP A 35 -8.24 -6.95 -11.62
C ASP A 35 -9.13 -5.75 -11.28
N PHE A 36 -8.54 -4.70 -10.70
CA PHE A 36 -9.23 -3.47 -10.32
C PHE A 36 -9.27 -2.41 -11.44
N SER A 37 -8.78 -2.72 -12.64
CA SER A 37 -8.76 -1.82 -13.80
C SER A 37 -10.13 -1.30 -14.22
N PHE A 38 -11.22 -1.95 -13.78
CA PHE A 38 -12.58 -1.50 -14.04
C PHE A 38 -13.01 -0.26 -13.24
N ILE A 39 -12.29 0.10 -12.17
CA ILE A 39 -12.72 1.17 -11.25
C ILE A 39 -12.70 2.55 -11.90
N PRO A 40 -11.60 3.00 -12.56
CA PRO A 40 -11.56 4.31 -13.19
C PRO A 40 -12.72 4.55 -14.15
N GLU A 41 -13.03 3.56 -15.00
CA GLU A 41 -14.14 3.65 -15.97
C GLU A 41 -15.51 3.79 -15.28
N LYS A 42 -15.74 3.09 -14.18
CA LYS A 42 -17.01 3.19 -13.43
C LYS A 42 -17.19 4.54 -12.76
N VAL A 43 -16.11 5.15 -12.27
CA VAL A 43 -16.21 6.39 -11.51
C VAL A 43 -16.02 7.63 -12.36
N ARG A 44 -15.52 7.51 -13.59
CA ARG A 44 -15.26 8.60 -14.53
C ARG A 44 -16.38 9.65 -14.60
N PRO A 45 -17.68 9.30 -14.68
CA PRO A 45 -18.76 10.30 -14.77
C PRO A 45 -18.88 11.23 -13.55
N TYR A 46 -18.25 10.88 -12.42
CA TYR A 46 -18.29 11.64 -11.17
C TYR A 46 -17.06 12.55 -10.99
N TYR A 47 -16.09 12.49 -11.90
CA TYR A 47 -14.89 13.32 -11.87
C TYR A 47 -14.91 14.33 -13.02
N SER A 48 -14.31 15.49 -12.78
CA SER A 48 -14.07 16.48 -13.84
C SER A 48 -12.78 16.12 -14.57
N GLU A 49 -12.82 16.15 -15.90
CA GLU A 49 -11.67 15.84 -16.76
C GLU A 49 -10.69 17.01 -16.87
N ASP A 50 -11.19 18.25 -16.77
CA ASP A 50 -10.49 19.46 -17.20
C ASP A 50 -10.58 20.64 -16.23
N ASN A 51 -11.36 20.54 -15.15
CA ASN A 51 -11.57 21.64 -14.20
C ASN A 51 -11.17 21.26 -12.77
N GLY A 52 -10.55 22.23 -12.08
CA GLY A 52 -10.14 22.08 -10.69
C GLY A 52 -8.82 21.33 -10.50
N ARG A 53 -8.53 20.95 -9.25
CA ARG A 53 -7.35 20.18 -8.90
C ARG A 53 -7.63 18.69 -9.15
N PRO A 54 -6.79 17.97 -9.92
CA PRO A 54 -6.93 16.54 -10.08
C PRO A 54 -6.98 15.85 -8.72
N SER A 55 -7.96 14.97 -8.53
CA SER A 55 -8.03 14.12 -7.35
C SER A 55 -6.89 13.10 -7.34
N LEU A 56 -6.66 12.48 -6.18
CA LEU A 56 -5.90 11.23 -6.15
C LEU A 56 -6.58 10.20 -7.06
N ASP A 57 -5.79 9.28 -7.61
CA ASP A 57 -6.31 8.18 -8.42
C ASP A 57 -7.45 7.47 -7.65
N PRO A 58 -8.66 7.39 -8.22
CA PRO A 58 -9.79 6.76 -7.56
C PRO A 58 -9.52 5.30 -7.18
N LEU A 59 -8.64 4.60 -7.91
CA LEU A 59 -8.21 3.25 -7.57
C LEU A 59 -7.54 3.20 -6.19
N VAL A 60 -6.72 4.21 -5.87
CA VAL A 60 -6.03 4.29 -4.57
C VAL A 60 -7.03 4.52 -3.44
N LEU A 61 -7.97 5.46 -3.62
CA LEU A 61 -9.02 5.71 -2.64
C LEU A 61 -9.87 4.45 -2.39
N PHE A 62 -10.24 3.74 -3.45
CA PHE A 62 -10.95 2.48 -3.31
C PHE A 62 -10.12 1.43 -2.55
N LYS A 63 -8.84 1.23 -2.91
CA LYS A 63 -7.96 0.27 -2.24
C LYS A 63 -7.80 0.60 -0.74
N MET A 64 -7.71 1.88 -0.37
CA MET A 64 -7.67 2.30 1.04
C MET A 64 -8.94 1.89 1.80
N MET A 65 -10.13 2.16 1.24
CA MET A 65 -11.39 1.75 1.87
C MET A 65 -11.53 0.23 1.92
N PHE A 66 -11.12 -0.46 0.87
CA PHE A 66 -11.19 -1.90 0.75
C PHE A 66 -10.30 -2.62 1.78
N ILE A 67 -9.08 -2.12 1.98
CA ILE A 67 -8.19 -2.56 3.07
C ILE A 67 -8.86 -2.29 4.42
N GLY A 68 -9.38 -1.08 4.64
CA GLY A 68 -10.07 -0.74 5.88
C GLY A 68 -11.24 -1.68 6.19
N TYR A 69 -12.02 -2.05 5.17
CA TYR A 69 -13.11 -3.01 5.28
C TYR A 69 -12.62 -4.42 5.64
N ILE A 70 -11.62 -4.94 4.92
CA ILE A 70 -11.08 -6.31 5.13
C ILE A 70 -10.49 -6.47 6.54
N TYR A 71 -9.75 -5.47 7.01
CA TYR A 71 -9.07 -5.52 8.30
C TYR A 71 -9.88 -4.93 9.45
N GLY A 72 -11.09 -4.42 9.19
CA GLY A 72 -11.95 -3.82 10.20
C GLY A 72 -11.39 -2.54 10.81
N VAL A 73 -10.60 -1.77 10.05
CA VAL A 73 -10.07 -0.47 10.48
C VAL A 73 -11.21 0.55 10.52
N ARG A 74 -11.41 1.19 11.68
CA ARG A 74 -12.47 2.18 11.95
C ARG A 74 -11.88 3.48 12.46
#